data_AF-A0A9E5BHW6-F1
#
_entry.id   AF-A0A9E5BHW6-F1
#
_cell.length_a   1.000
_cell.length_b   1.000
_cell.length_c   1.000
_cell.angle_alpha   90.00
_cell.angle_beta   90.00
_cell.angle_gamma   90.00
#
_symmetry.space_group_name_H-M   'P 1'
#
loop_
_entity.id
_entity.type
_entity.pdbx_description
1 polymer ?
#
loop_
_entity_poly.entity_id
_entity_poly.type
_entity_poly.pdbx_seq_one_letter_code
_entity_poly.pdbx_strand_id
1 'polypeptide(L)'
;MATIHASAIIDPKAQLADNVVIGPYAVIGPHVSLGSGCSIGSHSVIEGHTTLGQDNRIGHFAAIGGEPQDMKYRGEPTQLIIGDRNTIREFTTIHTGTAQDQGITRIGNDNWIMAYVHIAHDCQIGNHTIFSSNAQIAGHVEVGDWAILGGMSGVHQFVRIGAHAMLGGASALVQDIPPFVMAAGDKAGPHGINVEGLKRRGYLPEAIMELRNAYKVLYKDGLSFEDAKVAIDAMVKKQTDAKTQEALVQFHQFLAASSRGIIR
;
A
#
# COMPACT_ATOMS: atom_id res chain seq x y z
N MET A 1 1.79 -31.77 -2.36
CA MET A 1 1.83 -32.04 -0.91
C MET A 1 2.68 -30.95 -0.27
N ALA A 2 2.23 -30.37 0.83
CA ALA A 2 2.91 -29.25 1.47
C ALA A 2 4.30 -29.68 1.93
N THR A 3 5.29 -28.82 1.74
CA THR A 3 6.67 -29.06 2.16
C THR A 3 6.93 -28.30 3.45
N ILE A 4 6.70 -28.97 4.58
CA ILE A 4 6.79 -28.37 5.91
C ILE A 4 8.04 -28.89 6.60
N HIS A 5 8.91 -27.98 7.03
CA HIS A 5 10.09 -28.35 7.80
C HIS A 5 9.69 -28.91 9.18
N ALA A 6 10.41 -29.94 9.66
CA ALA A 6 10.07 -30.64 10.90
C ALA A 6 10.08 -29.76 12.16
N SER A 7 10.78 -28.62 12.13
CA SER A 7 10.82 -27.66 13.24
C SER A 7 9.82 -26.51 13.13
N ALA A 8 9.00 -26.47 12.07
CA ALA A 8 7.92 -25.51 11.98
C ALA A 8 6.79 -25.89 12.94
N ILE A 9 6.18 -24.91 13.59
CA ILE A 9 5.04 -25.10 14.48
C ILE A 9 3.80 -24.62 13.74
N ILE A 10 2.88 -25.54 13.46
CA ILE A 10 1.64 -25.24 12.76
C ILE A 10 0.50 -25.65 13.68
N ASP A 11 -0.35 -24.69 14.02
CA ASP A 11 -1.56 -24.99 14.78
C ASP A 11 -2.48 -25.93 13.96
N PRO A 12 -3.09 -26.97 14.58
CA PRO A 12 -3.97 -27.90 13.87
C PRO A 12 -5.19 -27.27 13.18
N LYS A 13 -5.58 -26.05 13.57
CA LYS A 13 -6.70 -25.31 12.96
C LYS A 13 -6.30 -24.48 11.74
N ALA A 14 -5.00 -24.29 11.49
CA ALA A 14 -4.52 -23.58 10.32
C ALA A 14 -4.98 -24.26 9.02
N GLN A 15 -5.34 -23.45 8.02
CA GLN A 15 -5.81 -23.93 6.73
C GLN A 15 -4.73 -23.71 5.67
N LEU A 16 -4.12 -24.79 5.19
CA LEU A 16 -2.99 -24.74 4.28
C LEU A 16 -3.33 -25.44 2.97
N ALA A 17 -3.05 -24.79 1.84
CA ALA A 17 -3.13 -25.45 0.54
C ALA A 17 -2.07 -26.56 0.36
N ASP A 18 -2.34 -27.50 -0.54
CA ASP A 18 -1.53 -28.72 -0.75
C ASP A 18 -0.09 -28.49 -1.23
N ASN A 19 0.32 -27.29 -1.59
CA ASN A 19 1.63 -27.01 -2.16
C ASN A 19 2.34 -25.83 -1.46
N VAL A 20 1.94 -25.49 -0.23
CA VAL A 20 2.66 -24.49 0.56
C VAL A 20 4.03 -25.02 1.00
N VAL A 21 4.99 -24.11 1.14
CA VAL A 21 6.34 -24.41 1.66
C VAL A 21 6.53 -23.63 2.95
N ILE A 22 6.88 -24.32 4.04
CA ILE A 22 7.07 -23.70 5.36
C ILE A 22 8.48 -24.04 5.89
N GLY A 23 9.29 -23.00 6.08
CA GLY A 23 10.68 -23.11 6.49
C GLY A 23 10.89 -23.42 7.98
N PRO A 24 12.14 -23.70 8.39
CA PRO A 24 12.49 -24.02 9.77
C PRO A 24 12.05 -22.96 10.78
N TYR A 25 11.51 -23.40 11.92
CA TYR A 25 11.16 -22.53 13.06
C TYR A 25 10.12 -21.44 12.74
N ALA A 26 9.43 -21.53 11.60
CA ALA A 26 8.26 -20.70 11.34
C ALA A 26 7.09 -21.14 12.23
N VAL A 27 6.23 -20.19 12.60
CA VAL A 27 5.04 -20.42 13.42
C VAL A 27 3.80 -19.98 12.66
N ILE A 28 2.81 -20.86 12.54
CA ILE A 28 1.52 -20.58 11.89
C ILE A 28 0.39 -20.77 12.91
N GLY A 29 -0.37 -19.71 13.16
CA GLY A 29 -1.44 -19.67 14.16
C GLY A 29 -2.76 -20.34 13.74
N PRO A 30 -3.69 -20.53 14.69
CA PRO A 30 -4.93 -21.30 14.51
C PRO A 30 -5.93 -20.73 13.49
N HIS A 31 -5.87 -19.43 13.21
CA HIS A 31 -6.83 -18.72 12.36
C HIS A 31 -6.21 -18.28 11.02
N VAL A 32 -5.07 -18.86 10.67
CA VAL A 32 -4.34 -18.55 9.44
C VAL A 32 -4.83 -19.42 8.29
N SER A 33 -5.04 -18.80 7.14
CA SER A 33 -5.28 -19.47 5.86
C SER A 33 -4.20 -19.09 4.84
N LEU A 34 -3.51 -20.09 4.28
CA LEU A 34 -2.48 -19.90 3.25
C LEU A 34 -2.92 -20.52 1.92
N GLY A 35 -3.04 -19.69 0.88
CA GLY A 35 -3.35 -20.13 -0.48
C GLY A 35 -2.21 -20.89 -1.16
N SER A 36 -2.55 -21.50 -2.30
CA SER A 36 -1.64 -22.32 -3.10
C SER A 36 -0.36 -21.58 -3.48
N GLY A 37 0.78 -22.29 -3.45
CA GLY A 37 2.08 -21.77 -3.89
C GLY A 37 2.76 -20.81 -2.92
N CYS A 38 2.16 -20.51 -1.77
CA CYS A 38 2.79 -19.69 -0.74
C CYS A 38 4.07 -20.34 -0.19
N SER A 39 5.10 -19.53 0.02
CA SER A 39 6.34 -19.93 0.70
C SER A 39 6.62 -19.04 1.90
N ILE A 40 6.79 -19.65 3.08
CA ILE A 40 7.06 -18.98 4.34
C ILE A 40 8.50 -19.26 4.78
N GLY A 41 9.32 -18.22 4.90
CA GLY A 41 10.71 -18.31 5.34
C GLY A 41 10.87 -18.69 6.81
N SER A 42 12.08 -19.10 7.17
CA SER A 42 12.41 -19.48 8.55
C SER A 42 12.19 -18.35 9.55
N HIS A 43 11.81 -18.73 10.78
CA HIS A 43 11.59 -17.82 11.91
C HIS A 43 10.49 -16.77 11.69
N SER A 44 9.69 -16.89 10.64
CA SER A 44 8.54 -16.01 10.44
C SER A 44 7.34 -16.49 11.25
N VAL A 45 6.58 -15.54 11.78
CA VAL A 45 5.37 -15.78 12.56
C VAL A 45 4.19 -15.25 11.75
N ILE A 46 3.26 -16.13 11.44
CA ILE A 46 1.97 -15.76 10.85
C ILE A 46 0.88 -16.12 11.85
N GLU A 47 0.14 -15.11 12.30
CA GLU A 47 -0.83 -15.23 13.39
C GLU A 47 -2.08 -14.39 13.12
N GLY A 48 -2.97 -14.26 14.11
CA GLY A 48 -4.23 -13.53 13.98
C GLY A 48 -5.22 -14.18 13.00
N HIS A 49 -6.33 -13.47 12.72
CA HIS A 49 -7.28 -13.88 11.69
C HIS A 49 -6.76 -13.44 10.32
N THR A 50 -5.82 -14.22 9.78
CA THR A 50 -5.00 -13.82 8.65
C THR A 50 -5.22 -14.73 7.45
N THR A 51 -5.56 -14.14 6.31
CA THR A 51 -5.69 -14.85 5.03
C THR A 51 -4.65 -14.34 4.05
N LEU A 52 -3.84 -15.25 3.50
CA LEU A 52 -2.96 -15.00 2.37
C LEU A 52 -3.51 -15.72 1.15
N GLY A 53 -3.57 -15.02 0.02
CA GLY A 53 -3.89 -15.58 -1.29
C GLY A 53 -2.79 -16.51 -1.82
N GLN A 54 -2.64 -16.57 -3.14
CA GLN A 54 -1.74 -17.50 -3.82
C GLN A 54 -0.35 -16.92 -4.07
N ASP A 55 0.64 -17.79 -4.19
CA ASP A 55 2.00 -17.47 -4.67
C ASP A 55 2.72 -16.35 -3.89
N ASN A 56 2.34 -16.11 -2.64
CA ASN A 56 3.03 -15.14 -1.79
C ASN A 56 4.37 -15.68 -1.32
N ARG A 57 5.37 -14.81 -1.27
CA ARG A 57 6.73 -15.12 -0.80
C ARG A 57 7.02 -14.32 0.45
N ILE A 58 6.91 -14.96 1.60
CA ILE A 58 7.22 -14.37 2.89
C ILE A 58 8.65 -14.77 3.27
N GLY A 59 9.50 -13.78 3.54
CA GLY A 59 10.90 -13.94 3.91
C GLY A 59 11.07 -14.45 5.33
N HIS A 60 12.25 -14.20 5.90
CA HIS A 60 12.62 -14.61 7.25
C HIS A 60 12.28 -13.54 8.28
N PHE A 61 11.97 -13.94 9.52
CA PHE A 61 11.70 -12.99 10.61
C PHE A 61 10.58 -11.98 10.30
N ALA A 62 9.63 -12.36 9.44
CA ALA A 62 8.46 -11.54 9.18
C ALA A 62 7.38 -11.82 10.24
N ALA A 63 6.79 -10.78 10.81
CA ALA A 63 5.68 -10.87 11.77
C ALA A 63 4.39 -10.39 11.09
N ILE A 64 3.53 -11.35 10.71
CA ILE A 64 2.38 -11.12 9.83
C ILE A 64 1.10 -11.48 10.57
N GLY A 65 0.18 -10.53 10.67
CA GLY A 65 -1.11 -10.73 11.32
C GLY A 65 -1.11 -10.47 12.83
N GLY A 66 -0.06 -9.86 13.35
CA GLY A 66 0.02 -9.45 14.76
C GLY A 66 -1.07 -8.44 15.15
N GLU A 67 -1.26 -8.28 16.45
CA GLU A 67 -2.25 -7.34 17.01
C GLU A 67 -1.92 -5.88 16.67
N PRO A 68 -2.92 -5.00 16.56
CA PRO A 68 -2.71 -3.57 16.40
C PRO A 68 -1.89 -2.97 17.55
N GLN A 69 -0.97 -2.06 17.22
CA GLN A 69 -0.31 -1.19 18.20
C GLN A 69 -1.18 0.03 18.56
N ASP A 70 -2.49 -0.19 18.74
CA ASP A 70 -3.44 0.82 19.21
C ASP A 70 -3.82 0.52 20.66
N MET A 71 -3.62 1.49 21.56
CA MET A 71 -3.97 1.38 22.98
C MET A 71 -5.46 1.13 23.24
N LYS A 72 -6.33 1.25 22.24
CA LYS A 72 -7.76 0.96 22.31
C LYS A 72 -8.10 -0.51 21.99
N TYR A 73 -7.18 -1.27 21.39
CA TYR A 73 -7.41 -2.68 21.05
C TYR A 73 -7.58 -3.52 22.33
N ARG A 74 -8.55 -4.43 22.33
CA ARG A 74 -8.95 -5.24 23.49
C ARG A 74 -9.02 -6.74 23.17
N GLY A 75 -8.36 -7.19 22.10
CA GLY A 75 -8.37 -8.60 21.68
C GLY A 75 -9.55 -8.94 20.77
N GLU A 76 -10.15 -7.95 20.10
CA GLU A 76 -11.20 -8.20 19.12
C GLU A 76 -10.68 -9.05 17.95
N PRO A 77 -11.51 -9.92 17.33
CA PRO A 77 -11.09 -10.82 16.25
C PRO A 77 -10.98 -10.09 14.90
N THR A 78 -10.09 -9.09 14.84
CA THR A 78 -9.81 -8.30 13.64
C THR A 78 -8.91 -9.05 12.68
N GLN A 79 -8.93 -8.64 11.41
CA GLN A 79 -8.41 -9.45 10.30
C GLN A 79 -7.26 -8.77 9.57
N LEU A 80 -6.46 -9.61 8.92
CA LEU A 80 -5.51 -9.24 7.89
C LEU A 80 -5.80 -10.06 6.63
N ILE A 81 -5.96 -9.38 5.50
CA ILE A 81 -6.21 -10.03 4.21
C ILE A 81 -5.14 -9.57 3.22
N ILE A 82 -4.34 -10.51 2.74
CA ILE A 82 -3.29 -10.31 1.74
C ILE A 82 -3.69 -11.09 0.48
N GLY A 83 -3.65 -10.43 -0.67
CA GLY A 83 -3.93 -11.04 -1.97
C GLY A 83 -2.82 -11.97 -2.45
N ASP A 84 -2.55 -11.96 -3.75
CA ASP A 84 -1.68 -12.90 -4.42
C ASP A 84 -0.33 -12.29 -4.82
N ARG A 85 0.69 -13.15 -4.98
CA ARG A 85 1.99 -12.82 -5.62
C ARG A 85 2.75 -11.67 -4.94
N ASN A 86 2.48 -11.40 -3.66
CA ASN A 86 3.23 -10.42 -2.90
C ASN A 86 4.59 -10.99 -2.50
N THR A 87 5.62 -10.15 -2.52
CA THR A 87 6.92 -10.47 -1.90
C THR A 87 7.09 -9.62 -0.66
N ILE A 88 7.18 -10.28 0.49
CA ILE A 88 7.30 -9.66 1.81
C ILE A 88 8.63 -10.08 2.42
N ARG A 89 9.52 -9.10 2.60
CA ARG A 89 10.92 -9.32 2.98
C ARG A 89 11.12 -9.32 4.49
N GLU A 90 12.37 -9.43 4.89
CA GLU A 90 12.79 -9.74 6.24
C GLU A 90 12.44 -8.63 7.25
N PHE A 91 12.15 -9.00 8.50
CA PHE A 91 11.84 -8.05 9.58
C PHE A 91 10.64 -7.13 9.31
N THR A 92 9.74 -7.54 8.42
CA THR A 92 8.50 -6.83 8.16
C THR A 92 7.50 -7.07 9.28
N THR A 93 6.69 -6.05 9.57
CA THR A 93 5.59 -6.13 10.54
C THR A 93 4.30 -5.68 9.86
N ILE A 94 3.28 -6.54 9.86
CA ILE A 94 1.97 -6.24 9.28
C ILE A 94 0.90 -6.62 10.29
N HIS A 95 0.12 -5.64 10.75
CA HIS A 95 -0.88 -5.84 11.79
C HIS A 95 -2.29 -6.00 11.22
N THR A 96 -3.15 -6.69 11.97
CA THR A 96 -4.60 -6.75 11.75
C THR A 96 -5.25 -5.37 11.94
N GLY A 97 -6.53 -5.24 11.61
CA GLY A 97 -7.27 -3.99 11.80
C GLY A 97 -7.73 -3.75 13.25
N THR A 98 -8.54 -2.71 13.45
CA THR A 98 -9.16 -2.35 14.73
C THR A 98 -10.68 -2.30 14.64
N ALA A 99 -11.39 -2.66 15.71
CA ALA A 99 -12.86 -2.68 15.73
C ALA A 99 -13.51 -1.28 15.61
N GLN A 100 -12.71 -0.22 15.79
CA GLN A 100 -13.13 1.17 15.67
C GLN A 100 -13.19 1.64 14.21
N ASP A 101 -12.59 0.89 13.29
CA ASP A 101 -12.66 1.10 11.85
C ASP A 101 -13.29 -0.14 11.19
N GLN A 102 -12.78 -0.57 10.02
CA GLN A 102 -13.30 -1.72 9.31
C GLN A 102 -12.98 -3.06 9.98
N GLY A 103 -12.08 -3.09 10.98
CA GLY A 103 -11.59 -4.30 11.62
C GLY A 103 -10.67 -5.13 10.71
N ILE A 104 -10.17 -4.54 9.62
CA ILE A 104 -9.44 -5.26 8.57
C ILE A 104 -8.33 -4.40 7.97
N THR A 105 -7.09 -4.89 8.03
CA THR A 105 -5.99 -4.43 7.16
C THR A 105 -6.03 -5.22 5.86
N ARG A 106 -5.96 -4.55 4.69
CA ARG A 106 -6.00 -5.20 3.38
C ARG A 106 -4.78 -4.84 2.54
N ILE A 107 -4.20 -5.86 1.91
CA ILE A 107 -3.11 -5.74 0.93
C ILE A 107 -3.54 -6.48 -0.33
N GLY A 108 -3.47 -5.81 -1.47
CA GLY A 108 -3.79 -6.40 -2.77
C GLY A 108 -2.72 -7.37 -3.28
N ASN A 109 -2.46 -7.29 -4.58
CA ASN A 109 -1.64 -8.26 -5.31
C ASN A 109 -0.35 -7.66 -5.83
N ASP A 110 0.63 -8.52 -6.10
CA ASP A 110 1.86 -8.17 -6.83
C ASP A 110 2.67 -7.04 -6.17
N ASN A 111 2.55 -6.88 -4.85
CA ASN A 111 3.27 -5.85 -4.10
C ASN A 111 4.68 -6.31 -3.74
N TRP A 112 5.61 -5.34 -3.70
CA TRP A 112 7.00 -5.56 -3.29
C TRP A 112 7.29 -4.83 -1.99
N ILE A 113 7.29 -5.57 -0.88
CA ILE A 113 7.45 -5.06 0.48
C ILE A 113 8.84 -5.44 0.96
N MET A 114 9.77 -4.47 0.97
CA MET A 114 11.17 -4.68 1.33
C MET A 114 11.38 -4.80 2.85
N ALA A 115 12.62 -5.06 3.25
CA ALA A 115 12.96 -5.36 4.63
C ALA A 115 12.60 -4.22 5.58
N TYR A 116 12.24 -4.56 6.82
CA TYR A 116 11.86 -3.62 7.88
C TYR A 116 10.64 -2.74 7.60
N VAL A 117 9.87 -2.99 6.55
CA VAL A 117 8.62 -2.25 6.32
C VAL A 117 7.62 -2.55 7.43
N HIS A 118 6.97 -1.50 7.92
CA HIS A 118 5.88 -1.60 8.88
C HIS A 118 4.57 -1.16 8.22
N ILE A 119 3.55 -2.01 8.31
CA ILE A 119 2.17 -1.71 7.91
C ILE A 119 1.30 -1.85 9.15
N ALA A 120 0.85 -0.72 9.67
CA ALA A 120 -0.02 -0.67 10.84
C ALA A 120 -1.45 -1.14 10.52
N HIS A 121 -2.27 -1.08 11.55
CA HIS A 121 -3.68 -1.48 11.50
C HIS A 121 -4.51 -0.66 10.50
N ASP A 122 -5.50 -1.32 9.91
CA ASP A 122 -6.54 -0.73 9.05
C ASP A 122 -6.02 -0.11 7.74
N CYS A 123 -4.74 -0.34 7.40
CA CYS A 123 -4.21 0.13 6.12
C CYS A 123 -4.90 -0.57 4.94
N GLN A 124 -5.13 0.19 3.86
CA GLN A 124 -5.72 -0.28 2.61
C GLN A 124 -4.70 -0.12 1.48
N ILE A 125 -4.01 -1.19 1.14
CA ILE A 125 -2.93 -1.21 0.15
C ILE A 125 -3.44 -1.89 -1.12
N GLY A 126 -3.30 -1.21 -2.26
CA GLY A 126 -3.66 -1.71 -3.57
C GLY A 126 -2.68 -2.75 -4.13
N ASN A 127 -2.48 -2.68 -5.44
CA ASN A 127 -1.70 -3.64 -6.22
C ASN A 127 -0.42 -3.01 -6.77
N HIS A 128 0.59 -3.84 -7.05
CA HIS A 128 1.86 -3.42 -7.68
C HIS A 128 2.61 -2.29 -6.94
N THR A 129 2.34 -2.10 -5.65
CA THR A 129 2.99 -1.08 -4.83
C THR A 129 4.40 -1.53 -4.46
N ILE A 130 5.28 -0.55 -4.19
CA ILE A 130 6.63 -0.82 -3.73
C ILE A 130 6.85 -0.06 -2.42
N PHE A 131 7.16 -0.81 -1.37
CA PHE A 131 7.62 -0.26 -0.10
C PHE A 131 9.10 -0.57 0.02
N SER A 132 9.93 0.47 -0.13
CA SER A 132 11.38 0.32 0.01
C SER A 132 11.75 0.11 1.47
N SER A 133 12.98 -0.36 1.73
CA SER A 133 13.41 -0.75 3.07
C SER A 133 13.13 0.33 4.11
N ASN A 134 12.58 -0.07 5.26
CA ASN A 134 12.18 0.81 6.36
C ASN A 134 11.13 1.88 6.01
N ALA A 135 10.33 1.76 4.95
CA ALA A 135 9.10 2.56 4.86
C ALA A 135 8.15 2.18 6.01
N GLN A 136 7.73 3.15 6.83
CA GLN A 136 6.89 2.94 8.01
C GLN A 136 5.51 3.59 7.82
N ILE A 137 4.46 2.78 7.85
CA ILE A 137 3.10 3.18 7.53
C ILE A 137 2.24 3.10 8.79
N ALA A 138 1.78 4.25 9.29
CA ALA A 138 0.90 4.33 10.45
C ALA A 138 -0.55 3.93 10.10
N GLY A 139 -1.41 3.85 11.12
CA GLY A 139 -2.76 3.28 10.98
C GLY A 139 -3.64 4.01 9.97
N HIS A 140 -4.58 3.28 9.37
CA HIS A 140 -5.61 3.81 8.46
C HIS A 140 -5.08 4.47 7.17
N VAL A 141 -3.85 4.16 6.75
CA VAL A 141 -3.28 4.72 5.52
C VAL A 141 -3.82 3.99 4.30
N GLU A 142 -4.18 4.76 3.27
CA GLU A 142 -4.56 4.21 1.96
C GLU A 142 -3.41 4.38 0.97
N VAL A 143 -3.06 3.31 0.25
CA VAL A 143 -2.01 3.31 -0.77
C VAL A 143 -2.57 2.78 -2.08
N GLY A 144 -2.70 3.67 -3.06
CA GLY A 144 -3.22 3.34 -4.38
C GLY A 144 -2.24 2.52 -5.22
N ASP A 145 -2.79 1.87 -6.24
CA ASP A 145 -2.05 0.98 -7.13
C ASP A 145 -0.77 1.62 -7.68
N TRP A 146 0.29 0.83 -7.73
CA TRP A 146 1.58 1.22 -8.27
C TRP A 146 2.31 2.39 -7.58
N ALA A 147 1.84 2.82 -6.41
CA ALA A 147 2.54 3.80 -5.61
C ALA A 147 3.89 3.25 -5.13
N ILE A 148 4.87 4.15 -5.00
CA ILE A 148 6.23 3.80 -4.54
C ILE A 148 6.56 4.65 -3.33
N LEU A 149 6.98 3.99 -2.26
CA LEU A 149 7.47 4.63 -1.05
C LEU A 149 8.97 4.37 -0.92
N GLY A 150 9.73 5.45 -0.93
CA GLY A 150 11.18 5.43 -0.77
C GLY A 150 11.60 4.97 0.62
N GLY A 151 12.84 4.48 0.74
CA GLY A 151 13.32 3.87 1.98
C GLY A 151 13.40 4.89 3.12
N MET A 152 13.24 4.43 4.36
CA MET A 152 13.22 5.28 5.55
C MET A 152 12.13 6.38 5.53
N SER A 153 11.10 6.25 4.70
CA SER A 153 9.98 7.19 4.72
C SER A 153 8.99 6.85 5.84
N GLY A 154 8.37 7.89 6.42
CA GLY A 154 7.32 7.75 7.41
C GLY A 154 6.02 8.35 6.90
N VAL A 155 4.92 7.60 7.03
CA VAL A 155 3.58 8.04 6.64
C VAL A 155 2.70 8.14 7.87
N HIS A 156 2.18 9.33 8.14
CA HIS A 156 1.30 9.59 9.26
C HIS A 156 -0.06 8.91 9.07
N GLN A 157 -0.72 8.58 10.18
CA GLN A 157 -2.04 7.94 10.17
C GLN A 157 -3.07 8.72 9.35
N PHE A 158 -3.99 7.99 8.72
CA PHE A 158 -5.08 8.48 7.85
C PHE A 158 -4.65 9.17 6.53
N VAL A 159 -3.36 9.18 6.20
CA VAL A 159 -2.89 9.75 4.93
C VAL A 159 -3.28 8.85 3.76
N ARG A 160 -3.62 9.45 2.62
CA ARG A 160 -3.84 8.74 1.36
C ARG A 160 -2.72 9.03 0.37
N ILE A 161 -2.18 7.97 -0.23
CA ILE A 161 -1.16 8.03 -1.28
C ILE A 161 -1.81 7.57 -2.57
N GLY A 162 -2.01 8.49 -3.51
CA GLY A 162 -2.67 8.20 -4.78
C GLY A 162 -1.92 7.21 -5.66
N ALA A 163 -2.64 6.56 -6.55
CA ALA A 163 -2.06 5.59 -7.48
C ALA A 163 -0.93 6.21 -8.31
N HIS A 164 0.09 5.43 -8.63
CA HIS A 164 1.29 5.86 -9.36
C HIS A 164 2.09 7.01 -8.72
N ALA A 165 1.72 7.48 -7.53
CA ALA A 165 2.49 8.47 -6.79
C ALA A 165 3.86 7.89 -6.36
N MET A 166 4.80 8.78 -6.09
CA MET A 166 6.12 8.38 -5.57
C MET A 166 6.54 9.28 -4.42
N LEU A 167 6.74 8.69 -3.25
CA LEU A 167 7.35 9.35 -2.10
C LEU A 167 8.86 9.06 -2.11
N GLY A 168 9.68 10.11 -2.07
CA GLY A 168 11.13 10.00 -1.97
C GLY A 168 11.58 9.33 -0.68
N GLY A 169 12.80 8.81 -0.67
CA GLY A 169 13.40 8.27 0.56
C GLY A 169 13.54 9.33 1.65
N ALA A 170 13.65 8.89 2.90
CA ALA A 170 13.84 9.72 4.08
C ALA A 170 12.84 10.89 4.18
N SER A 171 11.59 10.66 3.74
CA SER A 171 10.55 11.68 3.71
C SER A 171 9.52 11.46 4.82
N ALA A 172 8.98 12.54 5.37
CA ALA A 172 7.89 12.50 6.35
C ALA A 172 6.60 13.06 5.75
N LEU A 173 5.61 12.19 5.57
CA LEU A 173 4.36 12.50 4.91
C LEU A 173 3.21 12.63 5.92
N VAL A 174 2.58 13.81 5.96
CA VAL A 174 1.51 14.15 6.93
C VAL A 174 0.18 14.54 6.27
N GLN A 175 0.17 14.66 4.95
CA GLN A 175 -0.99 15.01 4.11
C GLN A 175 -1.00 14.14 2.85
N ASP A 176 -2.12 14.16 2.12
CA ASP A 176 -2.33 13.29 0.98
C ASP A 176 -1.37 13.61 -0.19
N ILE A 177 -0.89 12.58 -0.89
CA ILE A 177 -0.20 12.72 -2.18
C ILE A 177 -1.20 12.40 -3.29
N PRO A 178 -1.53 13.36 -4.19
CA PRO A 178 -2.41 13.05 -5.31
C PRO A 178 -1.83 11.96 -6.23
N PRO A 179 -2.68 11.25 -7.00
CA PRO A 179 -2.23 10.27 -7.98
C PRO A 179 -1.19 10.87 -8.93
N PHE A 180 -0.24 10.04 -9.37
CA PHE A 180 0.82 10.41 -10.30
C PHE A 180 1.83 11.44 -9.78
N VAL A 181 1.65 12.04 -8.60
CA VAL A 181 2.54 13.07 -8.06
C VAL A 181 3.78 12.45 -7.42
N MET A 182 4.94 13.08 -7.63
CA MET A 182 6.16 12.82 -6.87
C MET A 182 6.22 13.76 -5.68
N ALA A 183 6.61 13.26 -4.52
CA ALA A 183 6.76 14.04 -3.30
C ALA A 183 8.07 13.66 -2.59
N ALA A 184 8.68 14.59 -1.87
CA ALA A 184 9.89 14.31 -1.08
C ALA A 184 10.12 15.40 -0.03
N GLY A 185 10.84 15.04 1.03
CA GLY A 185 11.28 15.94 2.10
C GLY A 185 10.65 15.64 3.45
N ASP A 186 11.08 16.38 4.48
CA ASP A 186 10.51 16.37 5.82
C ASP A 186 10.16 17.81 6.24
N LYS A 187 8.90 18.25 6.15
CA LYS A 187 7.72 17.52 5.64
C LYS A 187 7.70 17.44 4.10
N ALA A 188 7.09 16.38 3.56
CA ALA A 188 7.13 16.10 2.13
C ALA A 188 6.32 17.12 1.31
N GLY A 189 6.95 17.73 0.30
CA GLY A 189 6.32 18.63 -0.67
C GLY A 189 6.28 18.03 -2.09
N PRO A 190 5.40 18.52 -2.99
CA PRO A 190 5.22 17.98 -4.34
C PRO A 190 6.33 18.46 -5.31
N HIS A 191 6.86 17.53 -6.11
CA HIS A 191 7.95 17.72 -7.07
C HIS A 191 7.58 17.26 -8.49
N GLY A 192 6.37 17.57 -8.94
CA GLY A 192 5.90 17.28 -10.29
C GLY A 192 5.26 15.90 -10.46
N ILE A 193 5.06 15.48 -11.71
CA ILE A 193 4.45 14.20 -12.09
C ILE A 193 5.53 13.12 -12.25
N ASN A 194 5.20 11.88 -11.87
CA ASN A 194 6.01 10.67 -12.02
C ASN A 194 6.07 10.20 -13.49
N VAL A 195 6.67 11.04 -14.33
CA VAL A 195 6.71 10.86 -15.79
C VAL A 195 7.37 9.55 -16.18
N GLU A 196 8.49 9.21 -15.55
CA GLU A 196 9.23 7.98 -15.89
C GLU A 196 8.49 6.72 -15.43
N GLY A 197 7.82 6.75 -14.27
CA GLY A 197 6.95 5.67 -13.83
C GLY A 197 5.77 5.44 -14.79
N LEU A 198 5.14 6.53 -15.25
CA LEU A 198 4.04 6.48 -16.21
C LEU A 198 4.47 5.93 -17.57
N LYS A 199 5.60 6.39 -18.13
CA LYS A 199 6.14 5.87 -19.40
C LYS A 199 6.41 4.37 -19.34
N ARG A 200 7.04 3.89 -18.26
CA ARG A 200 7.34 2.45 -18.07
C ARG A 200 6.07 1.60 -17.97
N ARG A 201 4.94 2.20 -17.61
CA ARG A 201 3.62 1.55 -17.49
C ARG A 201 2.74 1.79 -18.72
N GLY A 202 3.30 2.29 -19.82
CA GLY A 202 2.62 2.41 -21.10
C GLY A 202 1.62 3.57 -21.21
N TYR A 203 1.71 4.58 -20.35
CA TYR A 203 0.91 5.80 -20.51
C TYR A 203 1.35 6.56 -21.76
N LEU A 204 0.36 7.07 -22.51
CA LEU A 204 0.58 7.85 -23.72
C LEU A 204 1.24 9.20 -23.40
N PRO A 205 2.10 9.75 -24.29
CA PRO A 205 2.68 11.08 -24.13
C PRO A 205 1.65 12.17 -23.87
N GLU A 206 0.50 12.09 -24.52
CA GLU A 206 -0.63 13.01 -24.39
C GLU A 206 -1.23 12.95 -22.97
N ALA A 207 -1.43 11.75 -22.44
CA ALA A 207 -1.92 11.57 -21.07
C ALA A 207 -0.97 12.16 -20.03
N ILE A 208 0.34 11.94 -20.21
CA ILE A 208 1.37 12.51 -19.34
C ILE A 208 1.38 14.04 -19.43
N MET A 209 1.17 14.60 -20.63
CA MET A 209 1.08 16.05 -20.81
C MET A 209 -0.13 16.64 -20.08
N GLU A 210 -1.29 16.02 -20.20
CA GLU A 210 -2.50 16.49 -19.51
C GLU A 210 -2.38 16.39 -17.99
N LEU A 211 -1.75 15.33 -17.47
CA LEU A 211 -1.44 15.24 -16.04
C LEU A 211 -0.46 16.34 -15.57
N ARG A 212 0.52 16.71 -16.40
CA ARG A 212 1.40 17.85 -16.12
C ARG A 212 0.65 19.18 -16.12
N ASN A 213 -0.34 19.34 -17.00
CA ASN A 213 -1.20 20.51 -17.02
C ASN A 213 -2.08 20.56 -15.76
N ALA A 214 -2.70 19.44 -15.37
CA ALA A 214 -3.47 19.33 -14.14
C ALA A 214 -2.62 19.63 -12.89
N TYR A 215 -1.37 19.17 -12.86
CA TYR A 215 -0.41 19.52 -11.81
C TYR A 215 -0.16 21.03 -11.72
N LYS A 216 0.02 21.72 -12.86
CA LYS A 216 0.22 23.18 -12.88
C LYS A 216 -1.02 23.91 -12.36
N VAL A 217 -2.20 23.52 -12.82
CA VAL A 217 -3.50 24.03 -12.32
C VAL A 217 -3.59 23.89 -10.81
N LEU A 218 -3.20 22.72 -10.28
CA LEU A 218 -3.27 22.45 -8.85
C LEU A 218 -2.24 23.24 -8.03
N TYR A 219 -1.01 23.38 -8.51
CA TYR A 219 0.14 23.80 -7.67
C TYR A 219 0.84 25.09 -8.10
N LYS A 220 0.64 25.58 -9.33
CA LYS A 220 1.44 26.66 -9.93
C LYS A 220 0.61 27.84 -10.41
N ASP A 221 -0.68 27.64 -10.70
CA ASP A 221 -1.54 28.68 -11.26
C ASP A 221 -2.12 29.63 -10.19
N GLY A 222 -1.77 29.45 -8.91
CA GLY A 222 -2.22 30.32 -7.81
C GLY A 222 -3.71 30.18 -7.47
N LEU A 223 -4.39 29.17 -8.01
CA LEU A 223 -5.79 28.89 -7.73
C LEU A 223 -5.99 28.40 -6.30
N SER A 224 -7.16 28.71 -5.74
CA SER A 224 -7.63 28.04 -4.52
C SER A 224 -7.80 26.54 -4.78
N PHE A 225 -7.82 25.73 -3.73
CA PHE A 225 -8.02 24.29 -3.89
C PHE A 225 -9.38 23.96 -4.53
N GLU A 226 -10.43 24.71 -4.19
CA GLU A 226 -11.76 24.53 -4.78
C GLU A 226 -11.79 24.91 -6.26
N ASP A 227 -11.19 26.05 -6.63
CA ASP A 227 -11.12 26.48 -8.04
C ASP A 227 -10.27 25.54 -8.88
N ALA A 228 -9.18 25.00 -8.32
CA ALA A 228 -8.35 24.01 -9.00
C ALA A 228 -9.13 22.72 -9.29
N LYS A 229 -9.99 22.24 -8.37
CA LYS A 229 -10.86 21.07 -8.62
C LYS A 229 -11.82 21.34 -9.78
N VAL A 230 -12.47 22.51 -9.79
CA VAL A 230 -13.38 22.91 -10.89
C VAL A 230 -12.65 22.98 -12.23
N ALA A 231 -11.46 23.58 -12.25
CA ALA A 231 -10.64 23.69 -13.45
C ALA A 231 -10.21 22.30 -13.99
N ILE A 232 -9.79 21.39 -13.11
CA ILE A 232 -9.42 20.02 -13.48
C ILE A 232 -10.64 19.22 -13.97
N ASP A 233 -11.81 19.37 -13.35
CA ASP A 233 -13.05 18.75 -13.84
C ASP A 233 -13.41 19.26 -15.25
N ALA A 234 -13.18 20.53 -15.54
CA ALA A 234 -13.35 21.07 -16.88
C ALA A 234 -12.34 20.47 -17.89
N MET A 235 -11.11 20.15 -17.45
CA MET A 235 -10.14 19.41 -18.28
C MET A 235 -10.63 17.98 -18.57
N VAL A 236 -11.15 17.28 -17.56
CA VAL A 236 -11.76 15.94 -17.70
C VAL A 236 -12.85 15.94 -18.78
N LYS A 237 -13.76 16.92 -18.72
CA LYS A 237 -14.91 17.04 -19.64
C LYS A 237 -14.50 17.38 -21.08
N LYS A 238 -13.36 18.05 -21.28
CA LYS A 238 -12.85 18.41 -22.61
C LYS A 238 -12.04 17.29 -23.26
N GLN A 239 -11.55 16.34 -22.48
CA GLN A 239 -10.73 15.25 -23.00
C GLN A 239 -11.58 14.25 -23.80
N THR A 240 -11.13 13.92 -25.00
CA THR A 240 -11.80 12.99 -25.92
C THR A 240 -11.13 11.62 -26.00
N ASP A 241 -9.84 11.54 -25.67
CA ASP A 241 -9.14 10.26 -25.52
C ASP A 241 -9.52 9.59 -24.18
N ALA A 242 -10.14 8.41 -24.26
CA ALA A 242 -10.69 7.72 -23.09
C ALA A 242 -9.63 7.40 -22.02
N LYS A 243 -8.42 6.99 -22.42
CA LYS A 243 -7.34 6.64 -21.46
C LYS A 243 -6.79 7.88 -20.76
N THR A 244 -6.63 8.98 -21.49
CA THR A 244 -6.22 10.26 -20.91
C THR A 244 -7.30 10.81 -19.99
N GLN A 245 -8.57 10.68 -20.39
CA GLN A 245 -9.69 11.08 -19.56
C GLN A 245 -9.74 10.28 -18.26
N GLU A 246 -9.56 8.96 -18.31
CA GLU A 246 -9.52 8.09 -17.13
C GLU A 246 -8.45 8.53 -16.12
N ALA A 247 -7.24 8.85 -16.59
CA ALA A 247 -6.17 9.35 -15.72
C ALA A 247 -6.53 10.69 -15.05
N LEU A 248 -7.15 11.62 -15.79
CA LEU A 248 -7.62 12.88 -15.23
C LEU A 248 -8.79 12.68 -14.26
N VAL A 249 -9.71 11.75 -14.54
CA VAL A 249 -10.81 11.38 -13.63
C VAL A 249 -10.25 10.87 -12.32
N GLN A 250 -9.27 9.96 -12.36
CA GLN A 250 -8.62 9.43 -11.17
C GLN A 250 -7.96 10.55 -10.34
N PHE A 251 -7.26 11.46 -11.01
CA PHE A 251 -6.66 12.62 -10.35
C PHE A 251 -7.74 13.49 -9.67
N HIS A 252 -8.80 13.85 -10.39
CA HIS A 252 -9.87 14.70 -9.89
C HIS A 252 -10.65 14.06 -8.73
N GLN A 253 -11.04 12.79 -8.85
CA GLN A 253 -11.80 12.08 -7.82
C GLN A 253 -11.02 11.98 -6.50
N PHE A 254 -9.71 11.76 -6.57
CA PHE A 254 -8.87 11.76 -5.38
C PHE A 254 -8.92 13.10 -4.65
N LEU A 255 -8.81 14.22 -5.39
CA LEU A 255 -8.90 15.58 -4.82
C LEU A 255 -10.27 15.84 -4.21
N ALA A 256 -11.34 15.41 -4.88
CA ALA A 256 -12.71 15.56 -4.40
C ALA A 256 -12.97 14.80 -3.09
N ALA A 257 -12.27 13.68 -2.88
CA ALA A 257 -12.40 12.85 -1.68
C ALA A 257 -11.42 13.21 -0.55
N SER A 258 -10.52 14.18 -0.71
CA SER A 258 -9.52 14.51 0.31
C SER A 258 -10.11 15.24 1.50
N SER A 259 -9.91 14.68 2.69
CA SER A 259 -10.36 15.25 3.97
C SER A 259 -9.24 15.90 4.79
N ARG A 260 -7.98 15.44 4.61
CA ARG A 260 -6.79 15.96 5.31
C ARG A 260 -6.06 17.08 4.54
N GLY A 261 -6.55 17.39 3.35
CA GLY A 261 -5.83 18.20 2.39
C GLY A 261 -4.66 17.45 1.75
N ILE A 262 -4.10 18.07 0.73
CA ILE A 262 -2.98 17.55 -0.06
C ILE A 262 -1.67 18.24 0.33
N ILE A 263 -0.54 17.57 0.11
CA ILE A 263 0.79 18.20 0.21
C ILE A 263 0.88 19.43 -0.69
N ARG A 264 1.67 20.44 -0.29
CA ARG A 264 1.86 21.73 -0.98
C ARG A 264 3.33 22.09 -1.09
#